data_AF-D6U8X9-F1
#
_entry.id   AF-D6U8X9-F1
#
_cell.length_a   1.000
_cell.length_b   1.000
_cell.length_c   1.000
_cell.angle_alpha   90.00
_cell.angle_beta   90.00
_cell.angle_gamma   90.00
#
_symmetry.space_group_name_H-M   'P 1'
#
loop_
_entity.id
_entity.type
_entity.pdbx_description
1 polymer ?
#
loop_
_entity_poly.entity_id
_entity_poly.type
_entity_poly.pdbx_seq_one_letter_code
_entity_poly.pdbx_strand_id
1 'polypeptide(L)'
;MNATVLTATSQQTRMTGHQYPLTRVVTWEVRRFLASRLFWFQALGFWGFLLLIVWALHASGQIGTVAGSEQLSAYVAGTSAGGLLRNLPTYLIILALLLPFITADGVTRDVNRRTHELLMTTALPTWAYVLGRYLTGLIMGLGLALLLLASILGMGGLLHLTDATYPLPQPDAVLLLWVGMVFSATILVSSVGFSMSTLWPRLSMLIKAVIMMRWLIGALVIPLSFRDATALPDWYVNWDPTSGITALGLLPAYHIGLNASITTEAQLLQFILSVENKMPDIAGWFVPHLLLAGASLVLVLVAALAFKRSHATLG
;
A
#
# COMPACT_ATOMS: atom_id res chain seq x y z
N MET A 1 -43.71 -64.70 -10.20
CA MET A 1 -42.96 -63.73 -9.36
C MET A 1 -42.34 -62.71 -10.30
N ASN A 2 -42.84 -61.48 -10.30
CA ASN A 2 -42.36 -60.43 -11.20
C ASN A 2 -41.16 -59.73 -10.55
N ALA A 3 -40.00 -59.81 -11.22
CA ALA A 3 -38.81 -59.08 -10.83
C ALA A 3 -38.93 -57.64 -11.35
N THR A 4 -39.20 -56.69 -10.45
CA THR A 4 -39.13 -55.26 -10.72
C THR A 4 -37.67 -54.85 -10.80
N VAL A 5 -37.21 -54.61 -12.03
CA VAL A 5 -35.92 -53.99 -12.33
C VAL A 5 -35.97 -52.54 -11.85
N LEU A 6 -35.23 -52.23 -10.78
CA LEU A 6 -34.95 -50.85 -10.37
C LEU A 6 -33.99 -50.25 -11.40
N THR A 7 -34.55 -49.54 -12.38
CA THR A 7 -33.82 -48.60 -13.22
C THR A 7 -33.16 -47.57 -12.32
N ALA A 8 -31.86 -47.73 -12.08
CA ALA A 8 -31.02 -46.67 -11.56
C ALA A 8 -31.06 -45.52 -12.56
N THR A 9 -31.84 -44.49 -12.23
CA THR A 9 -31.72 -43.18 -12.85
C THR A 9 -30.29 -42.70 -12.62
N SER A 10 -29.43 -42.94 -13.60
CA SER A 10 -28.23 -42.16 -13.82
C SER A 10 -28.69 -40.73 -14.10
N GLN A 11 -29.01 -39.98 -13.05
CA GLN A 11 -28.94 -38.54 -13.10
C GLN A 11 -27.47 -38.24 -13.41
N GLN A 12 -27.18 -38.08 -14.70
CA GLN A 12 -26.12 -37.22 -15.18
C GLN A 12 -26.23 -35.94 -14.37
N THR A 13 -25.37 -35.84 -13.38
CA THR A 13 -25.18 -34.63 -12.60
C THR A 13 -24.80 -33.60 -13.65
N ARG A 14 -25.77 -32.74 -13.99
CA ARG A 14 -25.57 -31.64 -14.93
C ARG A 14 -24.26 -30.98 -14.54
N MET A 15 -23.26 -31.09 -15.41
CA MET A 15 -22.15 -30.15 -15.47
C MET A 15 -22.74 -28.80 -15.87
N THR A 16 -23.52 -28.17 -14.99
CA THR A 16 -23.82 -26.75 -15.10
C THR A 16 -22.47 -26.05 -15.01
N GLY A 17 -22.05 -25.53 -16.16
CA GLY A 17 -20.77 -24.88 -16.37
C GLY A 17 -20.51 -23.85 -15.28
N HIS A 18 -19.53 -24.15 -14.44
CA HIS A 18 -18.99 -23.16 -13.53
C HIS A 18 -17.93 -22.37 -14.28
N GLN A 19 -18.38 -21.48 -15.17
CA GLN A 19 -17.51 -20.81 -16.15
C GLN A 19 -16.44 -19.90 -15.51
N TYR A 20 -16.55 -19.56 -14.22
CA TYR A 20 -15.64 -18.62 -13.56
C TYR A 20 -15.24 -19.09 -12.14
N PRO A 21 -14.33 -20.07 -12.00
CA PRO A 21 -13.93 -20.58 -10.69
C PRO A 21 -13.21 -19.51 -9.84
N LEU A 22 -12.44 -18.63 -10.47
CA LEU A 22 -11.71 -17.56 -9.80
C LEU A 22 -12.64 -16.52 -9.14
N THR A 23 -13.61 -16.00 -9.89
CA THR A 23 -14.53 -14.97 -9.39
C THR A 23 -15.39 -15.49 -8.25
N ARG A 24 -15.71 -16.79 -8.25
CA ARG A 24 -16.43 -17.43 -7.14
C ARG A 24 -15.63 -17.37 -5.84
N VAL A 25 -14.33 -17.69 -5.88
CA VAL A 25 -13.45 -17.61 -4.70
C VAL A 25 -13.39 -16.18 -4.17
N VAL A 26 -13.17 -15.21 -5.07
CA VAL A 26 -13.11 -13.79 -4.70
C VAL A 26 -14.44 -13.31 -4.10
N THR A 27 -15.56 -13.59 -4.77
CA THR A 27 -16.88 -13.14 -4.32
C THR A 27 -17.24 -13.73 -2.95
N TRP A 28 -16.94 -15.02 -2.74
CA TRP A 28 -17.20 -15.68 -1.47
C TRP A 28 -16.37 -15.07 -0.33
N GLU A 29 -15.09 -14.82 -0.55
CA GLU A 29 -14.24 -14.19 0.47
C GLU A 29 -14.60 -12.73 0.72
N VAL A 30 -14.85 -11.94 -0.32
CA VAL A 30 -15.31 -10.55 -0.17
C VAL A 30 -16.60 -10.50 0.66
N ARG A 31 -17.59 -11.35 0.37
CA ARG A 31 -18.83 -11.43 1.17
C ARG A 31 -18.56 -11.76 2.63
N ARG A 32 -17.60 -12.65 2.91
CA ARG A 32 -17.21 -13.01 4.28
C ARG A 32 -16.64 -11.81 5.04
N PHE A 33 -15.79 -11.01 4.40
CA PHE A 33 -15.25 -9.79 5.02
C PHE A 33 -16.35 -8.74 5.22
N LEU A 34 -17.19 -8.50 4.20
CA LEU A 34 -18.29 -7.54 4.29
C LEU A 34 -19.31 -7.89 5.38
N ALA A 35 -19.53 -9.18 5.64
CA ALA A 35 -20.42 -9.65 6.71
C ALA A 35 -19.81 -9.48 8.12
N SER A 36 -18.50 -9.27 8.23
CA SER A 36 -17.82 -9.15 9.52
C SER A 36 -17.96 -7.74 10.09
N ARG A 37 -18.71 -7.58 11.19
CA ARG A 37 -18.81 -6.30 11.91
C ARG A 37 -17.45 -5.83 12.44
N LEU A 38 -16.62 -6.77 12.92
CA LEU A 38 -15.29 -6.47 13.43
C LEU A 38 -14.39 -5.86 12.35
N PHE A 39 -14.51 -6.32 11.11
CA PHE A 39 -13.77 -5.76 9.98
C PHE A 39 -14.12 -4.28 9.77
N TRP A 40 -15.40 -3.92 9.81
CA TRP A 40 -15.83 -2.53 9.66
C TRP A 40 -15.37 -1.65 10.82
N PHE A 41 -15.43 -2.14 12.06
CA PHE A 41 -14.88 -1.40 13.21
C PHE A 41 -13.37 -1.17 13.09
N GLN A 42 -12.62 -2.17 12.62
CA GLN A 42 -11.19 -2.04 12.37
C GLN A 42 -10.90 -1.06 11.23
N ALA A 43 -11.66 -1.11 10.14
CA ALA A 43 -11.51 -0.18 9.02
C ALA A 43 -11.83 1.27 9.44
N LEU A 44 -12.90 1.48 10.21
CA LEU A 44 -13.25 2.79 10.76
C LEU A 44 -12.17 3.30 11.72
N GLY A 45 -11.70 2.44 12.64
CA GLY A 45 -10.65 2.78 13.59
C GLY A 45 -9.33 3.12 12.88
N PHE A 46 -8.97 2.36 11.84
CA PHE A 46 -7.81 2.64 11.00
C PHE A 46 -7.96 3.97 10.26
N TRP A 47 -9.12 4.25 9.66
CA TRP A 47 -9.39 5.52 8.99
C TRP A 47 -9.34 6.72 9.96
N GLY A 48 -9.91 6.59 11.16
CA GLY A 48 -9.81 7.60 12.21
C GLY A 48 -8.38 7.83 12.68
N PHE A 49 -7.61 6.76 12.86
CA PHE A 49 -6.17 6.83 13.15
C PHE A 49 -5.41 7.57 12.05
N LEU A 50 -5.67 7.24 10.78
CA LEU A 50 -5.04 7.92 9.65
C LEU A 50 -5.38 9.42 9.61
N LEU A 51 -6.64 9.81 9.83
CA LEU A 51 -7.02 11.22 9.93
C LEU A 51 -6.22 11.95 11.02
N LEU A 52 -6.08 11.35 12.21
CA LEU A 52 -5.30 11.92 13.30
C LEU A 52 -3.81 12.06 12.94
N ILE A 53 -3.24 11.08 12.23
CA ILE A 53 -1.84 11.16 11.77
C ILE A 53 -1.67 12.27 10.73
N VAL A 54 -2.57 12.40 9.74
CA VAL A 54 -2.51 13.48 8.75
C VAL A 54 -2.56 14.85 9.44
N TRP A 55 -3.47 15.00 10.42
CA TRP A 55 -3.59 16.22 11.20
C TRP A 55 -2.34 16.51 12.05
N ALA A 56 -1.80 15.49 12.74
CA ALA A 56 -0.61 15.65 13.58
C ALA A 56 0.63 16.02 12.76
N LEU A 57 0.80 15.41 11.57
CA LEU A 57 1.91 15.73 10.68
C LEU A 57 1.82 17.16 10.14
N HIS A 58 0.61 17.64 9.86
CA HIS A 58 0.40 19.05 9.51
C HIS A 58 0.86 20.00 10.63
N ALA A 59 0.51 19.72 11.88
CA ALA A 59 0.89 20.55 13.03
C ALA A 59 2.43 20.62 13.26
N SER A 60 3.17 19.60 12.82
CA SER A 60 4.63 19.51 13.02
C SER A 60 5.49 20.21 11.96
N GLY A 61 4.90 20.61 10.83
CA GLY A 61 5.63 20.98 9.62
C GLY A 61 5.95 22.47 9.49
N GLN A 62 6.50 23.13 10.51
CA GLN A 62 6.89 24.54 10.40
C GLN A 62 8.33 24.71 9.85
N ILE A 63 8.50 25.56 8.84
CA ILE A 63 9.76 26.04 8.30
C ILE A 63 9.91 27.50 8.69
N GLY A 64 11.00 27.83 9.37
CA GLY A 64 11.32 29.20 9.74
C GLY A 64 12.48 29.77 8.94
N THR A 65 12.46 31.09 8.71
CA THR A 65 13.63 31.86 8.26
C THR A 65 13.72 33.17 9.04
N VAL A 66 14.89 33.80 9.02
CA VAL A 66 15.12 35.09 9.69
C VAL A 66 15.17 36.19 8.63
N ALA A 67 14.31 37.20 8.77
CA ALA A 67 14.32 38.40 7.95
C ALA A 67 14.59 39.61 8.84
N GLY A 68 15.83 40.13 8.83
CA GLY A 68 16.25 41.17 9.77
C GLY A 68 16.32 40.64 11.20
N SER A 69 15.52 41.18 12.12
CA SER A 69 15.41 40.75 13.53
C SER A 69 14.19 39.87 13.82
N GLU A 70 13.34 39.62 12.82
CA GLU A 70 12.12 38.82 13.00
C GLU A 70 12.30 37.39 12.49
N GLN A 71 11.77 36.44 13.27
CA GLN A 71 11.68 35.04 12.88
C GLN A 71 10.35 34.83 12.16
N LEU A 72 10.41 34.60 10.86
CA LEU A 72 9.25 34.27 10.04
C LEU A 72 9.04 32.76 10.09
N SER A 73 7.80 32.31 10.28
CA SER A 73 7.42 30.89 10.19
C SER A 73 6.41 30.67 9.06
N ALA A 74 6.51 29.53 8.39
CA ALA A 74 5.56 29.05 7.41
C ALA A 74 5.39 27.54 7.54
N TYR A 75 4.38 26.95 6.91
CA TYR A 75 4.13 25.51 6.99
C TYR A 75 4.37 24.81 5.66
N VAL A 76 4.72 23.52 5.75
CA VAL A 76 4.71 22.60 4.60
C VAL A 76 3.30 22.06 4.41
N ALA A 77 2.71 22.31 3.24
CA ALA A 77 1.35 21.90 2.98
C ALA A 77 1.29 20.42 2.62
N GLY A 78 0.73 19.57 3.49
CA GLY A 78 0.66 18.12 3.26
C GLY A 78 -0.11 17.67 2.01
N THR A 79 -0.88 18.57 1.39
CA THR A 79 -1.62 18.37 0.13
C THR A 79 -0.91 18.90 -1.12
N SER A 80 0.18 19.66 -0.98
CA SER A 80 1.02 20.08 -2.11
C SER A 80 1.82 18.90 -2.66
N ALA A 81 2.35 18.99 -3.88
CA ALA A 81 3.15 17.91 -4.46
C ALA A 81 4.40 17.59 -3.59
N GLY A 82 5.10 18.63 -3.14
CA GLY A 82 6.24 18.51 -2.22
C GLY A 82 5.85 17.97 -0.84
N GLY A 83 4.74 18.43 -0.26
CA GLY A 83 4.27 17.92 1.02
C GLY A 83 3.80 16.47 0.97
N LEU A 84 3.18 16.04 -0.13
CA LEU A 84 2.84 14.64 -0.38
C LEU A 84 4.10 13.78 -0.49
N LEU A 85 5.10 14.20 -1.26
CA LEU A 85 6.39 13.49 -1.36
C LEU A 85 7.08 13.33 -0.01
N ARG A 86 6.97 14.35 0.87
CA ARG A 86 7.53 14.29 2.22
C ARG A 86 6.75 13.38 3.16
N ASN A 87 5.42 13.40 3.10
CA ASN A 87 4.56 12.71 4.08
C ASN A 87 4.12 11.29 3.67
N LEU A 88 4.01 11.00 2.37
CA LEU A 88 3.66 9.67 1.85
C LEU A 88 4.56 8.55 2.39
N PRO A 89 5.90 8.72 2.46
CA PRO A 89 6.79 7.77 3.11
C PRO A 89 6.32 7.30 4.49
N THR A 90 5.92 8.24 5.36
CA THR A 90 5.42 7.94 6.71
C THR A 90 4.14 7.11 6.66
N TYR A 91 3.21 7.45 5.76
CA TYR A 91 1.98 6.70 5.59
C TYR A 91 2.23 5.29 5.01
N LEU A 92 3.22 5.16 4.12
CA LEU A 92 3.62 3.88 3.54
C LEU A 92 4.23 2.95 4.57
N ILE A 93 4.97 3.46 5.56
CA ILE A 93 5.44 2.65 6.69
C ILE A 93 4.23 2.02 7.41
N ILE A 94 3.22 2.83 7.77
CA ILE A 94 2.01 2.34 8.45
C ILE A 94 1.30 1.28 7.60
N LEU A 95 1.11 1.56 6.31
CA LEU A 95 0.43 0.64 5.39
C LEU A 95 1.20 -0.68 5.25
N ALA A 96 2.51 -0.63 5.03
CA ALA A 96 3.35 -1.81 4.85
C ALA A 96 3.49 -2.68 6.11
N LEU A 97 3.30 -2.11 7.31
CA LEU A 97 3.21 -2.90 8.53
C LEU A 97 1.94 -3.77 8.58
N LEU A 98 0.87 -3.36 7.90
CA LEU A 98 -0.42 -4.05 7.88
C LEU A 98 -0.55 -5.02 6.69
N LEU A 99 -0.04 -4.64 5.52
CA LEU A 99 -0.22 -5.40 4.27
C LEU A 99 0.17 -6.88 4.37
N PRO A 100 1.31 -7.28 4.99
CA PRO A 100 1.68 -8.68 5.11
C PRO A 100 0.67 -9.51 5.90
N PHE A 101 -0.03 -8.94 6.88
CA PHE A 101 -1.05 -9.66 7.65
C PHE A 101 -2.37 -9.82 6.92
N ILE A 102 -2.71 -8.86 6.06
CA ILE A 102 -3.96 -8.88 5.30
C ILE A 102 -3.82 -9.81 4.10
N THR A 103 -2.69 -9.73 3.41
CA THR A 103 -2.50 -10.38 2.11
C THR A 103 -1.87 -11.76 2.27
N ALA A 104 -0.92 -11.95 3.17
CA ALA A 104 -0.17 -13.21 3.23
C ALA A 104 -0.91 -14.36 3.92
N ASP A 105 -2.03 -14.09 4.60
CA ASP A 105 -2.81 -15.09 5.33
C ASP A 105 -3.81 -15.87 4.47
N GLY A 106 -3.98 -15.55 3.18
CA GLY A 106 -5.03 -16.15 2.35
C GLY A 106 -5.00 -17.70 2.32
N VAL A 107 -3.89 -18.28 1.87
CA VAL A 107 -3.72 -19.74 1.75
C VAL A 107 -3.18 -20.35 3.05
N THR A 108 -2.25 -19.67 3.71
CA THR A 108 -1.57 -20.13 4.92
C THR A 108 -2.52 -20.29 6.10
N ARG A 109 -3.52 -19.41 6.25
CA ARG A 109 -4.57 -19.58 7.26
C ARG A 109 -5.36 -20.86 7.06
N ASP A 110 -5.64 -21.23 5.81
CA ASP A 110 -6.37 -22.46 5.51
C ASP A 110 -5.52 -23.72 5.74
N VAL A 111 -4.21 -23.62 5.51
CA VAL A 111 -3.25 -24.67 5.88
C VAL A 111 -3.22 -24.84 7.40
N ASN A 112 -3.02 -23.74 8.14
CA ASN A 112 -2.91 -23.76 9.61
C ASN A 112 -4.19 -24.22 10.30
N ARG A 113 -5.37 -23.95 9.72
CA ARG A 113 -6.67 -24.39 10.24
C ARG A 113 -7.15 -25.73 9.69
N ARG A 114 -6.35 -26.39 8.84
CA ARG A 114 -6.71 -27.62 8.10
C ARG A 114 -7.98 -27.52 7.26
N THR A 115 -8.48 -26.31 7.00
CA THR A 115 -9.66 -26.07 6.15
C THR A 115 -9.34 -26.29 4.67
N HIS A 116 -8.06 -26.26 4.30
CA HIS A 116 -7.61 -26.59 2.95
C HIS A 116 -7.97 -28.03 2.54
N GLU A 117 -8.08 -28.97 3.49
CA GLU A 117 -8.49 -30.36 3.28
C GLU A 117 -9.95 -30.45 2.79
N LEU A 118 -10.85 -29.69 3.41
CA LEU A 118 -12.25 -29.56 2.97
C LEU A 118 -12.37 -28.94 1.59
N LEU A 119 -11.42 -28.08 1.22
CA LEU A 119 -11.40 -27.51 -0.11
C LEU A 119 -10.79 -28.50 -1.14
N MET A 120 -9.94 -29.46 -0.73
CA MET A 120 -9.39 -30.50 -1.62
C MET A 120 -10.46 -31.41 -2.19
N THR A 121 -11.57 -31.57 -1.48
CA THR A 121 -12.72 -32.39 -1.91
C THR A 121 -13.68 -31.64 -2.84
N THR A 122 -13.41 -30.36 -3.11
CA THR A 122 -14.21 -29.55 -4.05
C THR A 122 -13.61 -29.55 -5.46
N ALA A 123 -14.45 -29.38 -6.48
CA ALA A 123 -14.02 -29.26 -7.88
C ALA A 123 -13.29 -27.94 -8.22
N LEU A 124 -12.83 -27.19 -7.23
CA LEU A 124 -12.12 -25.92 -7.44
C LEU A 124 -10.66 -26.19 -7.85
N PRO A 125 -10.21 -25.69 -9.02
CA PRO A 125 -8.83 -25.88 -9.44
C PRO A 125 -7.88 -25.07 -8.55
N THR A 126 -6.71 -25.64 -8.27
CA THR A 126 -5.71 -25.09 -7.33
C THR A 126 -5.30 -23.66 -7.69
N TRP A 127 -5.04 -23.38 -8.97
CA TRP A 127 -4.65 -22.04 -9.43
C TRP A 127 -5.74 -21.00 -9.12
N ALA A 128 -7.02 -21.33 -9.32
CA ALA A 128 -8.12 -20.39 -9.09
C ALA A 128 -8.34 -20.13 -7.61
N TYR A 129 -8.11 -21.15 -6.78
CA TYR A 129 -8.11 -20.99 -5.33
C TYR A 129 -6.98 -20.04 -4.87
N VAL A 130 -5.72 -20.29 -5.26
CA VAL A 130 -4.58 -19.46 -4.84
C VAL A 130 -4.72 -18.04 -5.37
N LEU A 131 -5.01 -17.86 -6.66
CA LEU A 131 -5.21 -16.53 -7.24
C LEU A 131 -6.42 -15.81 -6.64
N GLY A 132 -7.51 -16.51 -6.34
CA GLY A 132 -8.69 -15.90 -5.71
C GLY A 132 -8.40 -15.40 -4.30
N ARG A 133 -7.61 -16.15 -3.52
CA ARG A 133 -7.11 -15.74 -2.20
C ARG A 133 -6.23 -14.51 -2.30
N TYR A 134 -5.29 -14.51 -3.24
CA TYR A 134 -4.42 -13.37 -3.50
C TYR A 134 -5.22 -12.11 -3.88
N LEU A 135 -6.10 -12.21 -4.89
CA LEU A 135 -6.89 -11.08 -5.38
C LEU A 135 -7.77 -10.48 -4.28
N THR A 136 -8.35 -11.32 -3.43
CA THR A 136 -9.12 -10.82 -2.27
C THR A 136 -8.21 -10.05 -1.30
N GLY A 137 -7.04 -10.60 -0.97
CA GLY A 137 -6.07 -9.91 -0.12
C GLY A 137 -5.59 -8.59 -0.74
N LEU A 138 -5.33 -8.57 -2.04
CA LEU A 138 -4.95 -7.37 -2.79
C LEU A 138 -6.07 -6.33 -2.79
N ILE A 139 -7.33 -6.73 -3.02
CA ILE A 139 -8.49 -5.83 -2.93
C ILE A 139 -8.58 -5.19 -1.55
N MET A 140 -8.36 -5.95 -0.47
CA MET A 140 -8.35 -5.43 0.89
C MET A 140 -7.19 -4.46 1.13
N GLY A 141 -5.99 -4.79 0.65
CA GLY A 141 -4.82 -3.91 0.73
C GLY A 141 -5.01 -2.60 -0.04
N LEU A 142 -5.56 -2.67 -1.25
CA LEU A 142 -5.94 -1.50 -2.05
C LEU A 142 -7.08 -0.71 -1.39
N GLY A 143 -8.01 -1.37 -0.70
CA GLY A 143 -9.02 -0.71 0.12
C GLY A 143 -8.41 0.12 1.24
N LEU A 144 -7.38 -0.39 1.94
CA LEU A 144 -6.65 0.39 2.94
C LEU A 144 -5.90 1.57 2.32
N ALA A 145 -5.29 1.38 1.14
CA ALA A 145 -4.70 2.48 0.40
C ALA A 145 -5.77 3.54 0.11
N LEU A 146 -6.94 3.17 -0.41
CA LEU A 146 -8.02 4.12 -0.67
C LEU A 146 -8.51 4.85 0.59
N LEU A 147 -8.54 4.17 1.75
CA LEU A 147 -8.82 4.83 3.03
C LEU A 147 -7.76 5.88 3.36
N LEU A 148 -6.47 5.58 3.13
CA LEU A 148 -5.39 6.56 3.26
C LEU A 148 -5.58 7.76 2.32
N LEU A 149 -5.91 7.53 1.05
CA LEU A 149 -6.21 8.61 0.11
C LEU A 149 -7.36 9.48 0.62
N ALA A 150 -8.44 8.84 1.07
CA ALA A 150 -9.60 9.53 1.62
C ALA A 150 -9.25 10.32 2.89
N SER A 151 -8.34 9.82 3.75
CA SER A 151 -7.86 10.56 4.91
C SER A 151 -7.05 11.80 4.52
N ILE A 152 -6.14 11.68 3.54
CA ILE A 152 -5.33 12.81 3.05
C ILE A 152 -6.24 13.88 2.42
N LEU A 153 -7.14 13.49 1.52
CA LEU A 153 -8.05 14.42 0.85
C LEU A 153 -9.08 15.02 1.81
N GLY A 154 -9.63 14.20 2.70
CA GLY A 154 -10.64 14.62 3.67
C GLY A 154 -10.10 15.59 4.71
N MET A 155 -8.96 15.25 5.35
CA MET A 155 -8.32 16.14 6.31
C MET A 155 -7.71 17.37 5.62
N GLY A 156 -7.09 17.21 4.44
CA GLY A 156 -6.58 18.34 3.66
C GLY A 156 -7.68 19.32 3.23
N GLY A 157 -8.85 18.81 2.84
CA GLY A 157 -10.02 19.64 2.56
C GLY A 157 -10.54 20.36 3.80
N LEU A 158 -10.58 19.68 4.96
CA LEU A 158 -10.95 20.29 6.23
C LEU A 158 -9.99 21.43 6.61
N LEU A 159 -8.68 21.22 6.44
CA LEU A 159 -7.65 22.24 6.68
C LEU A 159 -7.82 23.45 5.76
N HIS A 160 -8.11 23.24 4.47
CA HIS A 160 -8.41 24.32 3.53
C HIS A 160 -9.64 25.15 3.92
N LEU A 161 -10.67 24.50 4.47
CA LEU A 161 -11.86 25.20 4.96
C LEU A 161 -11.59 26.01 6.23
N THR A 162 -10.62 25.60 7.06
CA THR A 162 -10.23 26.34 8.27
C THR A 162 -9.20 27.43 7.99
N ASP A 163 -8.33 27.25 6.99
CA ASP A 163 -7.31 28.19 6.58
C ASP A 163 -7.25 28.23 5.03
N ALA A 164 -7.75 29.33 4.46
CA ALA A 164 -7.83 29.51 3.01
C ALA A 164 -6.44 29.55 2.33
N THR A 165 -5.36 29.74 3.09
CA THR A 165 -3.99 29.69 2.56
C THR A 165 -3.52 28.25 2.33
N TYR A 166 -4.15 27.26 2.95
CA TYR A 166 -3.81 25.85 2.80
C TYR A 166 -4.22 25.36 1.41
N PRO A 167 -3.32 24.82 0.57
CA PRO A 167 -3.65 24.51 -0.81
C PRO A 167 -4.59 23.30 -0.92
N LEU A 168 -5.50 23.36 -1.88
CA LEU A 168 -6.24 22.19 -2.32
C LEU A 168 -5.29 21.17 -2.97
N PRO A 169 -5.59 19.87 -2.84
CA PRO A 169 -4.79 18.82 -3.46
C PRO A 169 -4.82 18.93 -4.99
N GLN A 170 -3.65 18.96 -5.62
CA GLN A 170 -3.51 18.94 -7.07
C GLN A 170 -3.76 17.51 -7.59
N PRO A 171 -4.78 17.29 -8.44
CA PRO A 171 -5.24 15.94 -8.78
C PRO A 171 -4.20 15.15 -9.60
N ASP A 172 -3.45 15.81 -10.47
CA ASP A 172 -2.33 15.26 -11.22
C ASP A 172 -1.20 14.79 -10.29
N ALA A 173 -0.81 15.62 -9.32
CA ALA A 173 0.19 15.26 -8.33
C ALA A 173 -0.21 14.13 -7.41
N VAL A 174 -1.45 14.18 -6.92
CA VAL A 174 -2.01 13.09 -6.14
C VAL A 174 -1.99 11.81 -6.95
N LEU A 175 -2.54 11.78 -8.16
CA LEU A 175 -2.62 10.55 -8.97
C LEU A 175 -1.25 9.98 -9.32
N LEU A 176 -0.31 10.82 -9.72
CA LEU A 176 1.03 10.40 -10.11
C LEU A 176 1.79 9.78 -8.93
N LEU A 177 1.80 10.44 -7.78
CA LEU A 177 2.43 9.90 -6.56
C LEU A 177 1.66 8.69 -6.02
N TRP A 178 0.34 8.66 -6.17
CA TRP A 178 -0.48 7.55 -5.73
C TRP A 178 -0.20 6.27 -6.51
N VAL A 179 -0.20 6.35 -7.83
CA VAL A 179 0.11 5.22 -8.71
C VAL A 179 1.57 4.82 -8.55
N GLY A 180 2.47 5.79 -8.54
CA GLY A 180 3.89 5.55 -8.42
C GLY A 180 4.23 4.87 -7.10
N MET A 181 3.80 5.47 -5.97
CA MET A 181 4.31 5.09 -4.64
C MET A 181 3.38 4.09 -4.00
N VAL A 182 2.13 4.49 -3.77
CA VAL A 182 1.21 3.75 -2.92
C VAL A 182 0.73 2.48 -3.60
N PHE A 183 0.31 2.58 -4.86
CA PHE A 183 -0.18 1.43 -5.61
C PHE A 183 0.94 0.41 -5.87
N SER A 184 2.10 0.86 -6.35
CA SER A 184 3.26 -0.01 -6.59
C SER A 184 3.75 -0.69 -5.31
N ALA A 185 3.89 0.05 -4.20
CA ALA A 185 4.28 -0.51 -2.91
C ALA A 185 3.25 -1.52 -2.40
N THR A 186 1.95 -1.21 -2.54
CA THR A 186 0.87 -2.10 -2.11
C THR A 186 0.92 -3.42 -2.88
N ILE A 187 1.08 -3.37 -4.20
CA ILE A 187 1.22 -4.57 -5.03
C ILE A 187 2.48 -5.33 -4.64
N LEU A 188 3.63 -4.66 -4.56
CA LEU A 188 4.91 -5.30 -4.27
C LEU A 188 4.89 -6.06 -2.94
N VAL A 189 4.55 -5.37 -1.86
CA VAL A 189 4.55 -5.95 -0.50
C VAL A 189 3.51 -7.08 -0.40
N SER A 190 2.32 -6.87 -0.95
CA SER A 190 1.25 -7.88 -0.93
C SER A 190 1.62 -9.12 -1.72
N SER A 191 2.20 -8.95 -2.90
CA SER A 191 2.54 -10.04 -3.81
C SER A 191 3.72 -10.86 -3.30
N VAL A 192 4.77 -10.20 -2.80
CA VAL A 192 5.92 -10.88 -2.20
C VAL A 192 5.49 -11.61 -0.93
N GLY A 193 4.77 -10.93 -0.03
CA GLY A 193 4.29 -11.52 1.21
C GLY A 193 3.38 -12.72 0.98
N PHE A 194 2.43 -12.61 0.05
CA PHE A 194 1.54 -13.71 -0.33
C PHE A 194 2.30 -14.87 -0.97
N SER A 195 3.16 -14.60 -1.95
CA SER A 195 3.87 -15.65 -2.70
C SER A 195 4.78 -16.45 -1.78
N MET A 196 5.61 -15.77 -0.99
CA MET A 196 6.51 -16.44 -0.05
C MET A 196 5.71 -17.21 1.02
N SER A 197 4.67 -16.62 1.60
CA SER A 197 3.84 -17.33 2.59
C SER A 197 3.13 -18.54 2.00
N THR A 198 2.66 -18.46 0.76
CA THR A 198 2.02 -19.57 0.07
C THR A 198 2.98 -20.72 -0.20
N LEU A 199 4.23 -20.41 -0.57
CA LEU A 199 5.28 -21.40 -0.81
C LEU A 199 5.82 -22.03 0.49
N TRP A 200 5.89 -21.25 1.57
CA TRP A 200 6.39 -21.69 2.88
C TRP A 200 5.39 -21.38 4.01
N PRO A 201 4.25 -22.08 4.08
CA PRO A 201 3.17 -21.77 5.01
C PRO A 201 3.61 -21.81 6.49
N ARG A 202 4.51 -22.74 6.85
CA ARG A 202 5.07 -22.87 8.20
C ARG A 202 5.89 -21.67 8.64
N LEU A 203 6.50 -20.97 7.68
CA LEU A 203 7.33 -19.80 7.94
C LEU A 203 6.57 -18.50 7.74
N SER A 204 5.24 -18.53 7.53
CA SER A 204 4.47 -17.33 7.19
C SER A 204 4.64 -16.19 8.21
N MET A 205 4.68 -16.50 9.51
CA MET A 205 4.91 -15.48 10.54
C MET A 205 6.32 -14.86 10.42
N LEU A 206 7.34 -15.69 10.20
CA LEU A 206 8.71 -15.24 9.99
C LEU A 206 8.83 -14.40 8.71
N ILE A 207 8.17 -14.79 7.63
CA ILE A 207 8.15 -14.06 6.35
C ILE A 207 7.55 -12.67 6.54
N LYS A 208 6.39 -12.56 7.21
CA LYS A 208 5.77 -11.26 7.52
C LYS A 208 6.72 -10.39 8.35
N ALA A 209 7.31 -10.96 9.40
CA ALA A 209 8.25 -10.25 10.26
C ALA A 209 9.48 -9.75 9.49
N VAL A 210 10.05 -10.58 8.61
CA VAL A 210 11.20 -10.20 7.77
C VAL A 210 10.83 -9.09 6.79
N ILE A 211 9.65 -9.15 6.16
CA ILE A 211 9.18 -8.10 5.25
C ILE A 211 9.00 -6.79 6.00
N MET A 212 8.33 -6.80 7.16
CA MET A 212 8.16 -5.61 8.00
C MET A 212 9.51 -5.04 8.46
N MET A 213 10.42 -5.90 8.92
CA MET A 213 11.73 -5.50 9.40
C MET A 213 12.57 -4.88 8.28
N ARG A 214 12.58 -5.49 7.09
CA ARG A 214 13.26 -4.93 5.91
C ARG A 214 12.66 -3.59 5.51
N TRP A 215 11.34 -3.45 5.58
CA TRP A 215 10.66 -2.19 5.29
C TRP A 215 11.03 -1.10 6.29
N LEU A 216 11.02 -1.39 7.59
CA LEU A 216 11.42 -0.45 8.63
C LEU A 216 12.90 -0.06 8.52
N ILE A 217 13.78 -1.03 8.29
CA ILE A 217 15.22 -0.78 8.10
C ILE A 217 15.42 0.14 6.89
N GLY A 218 14.80 -0.18 5.76
CA GLY A 218 14.87 0.63 4.55
C GLY A 218 14.34 2.05 4.75
N ALA A 219 13.18 2.18 5.40
CA ALA A 219 12.48 3.46 5.56
C ALA A 219 13.07 4.36 6.65
N LEU A 220 13.66 3.79 7.71
CA LEU A 220 14.04 4.52 8.92
C LEU A 220 15.52 4.38 9.31
N VAL A 221 16.16 3.24 9.05
CA VAL A 221 17.54 2.98 9.53
C VAL A 221 18.59 3.36 8.50
N ILE A 222 18.42 2.93 7.24
CA ILE A 222 19.33 3.29 6.14
C ILE A 222 19.42 4.82 5.96
N PRO A 223 18.32 5.59 5.99
CA PRO A 223 18.38 7.04 5.82
C PRO A 223 19.26 7.74 6.87
N LEU A 224 19.27 7.23 8.11
CA LEU A 224 20.10 7.78 9.20
C LEU A 224 21.61 7.62 8.95
N SER A 225 22.00 6.73 8.03
CA SER A 225 23.41 6.50 7.69
C SER A 225 23.97 7.59 6.77
N PHE A 226 23.11 8.41 6.15
CA PHE A 226 23.54 9.52 5.31
C PHE A 226 23.71 10.78 6.16
N ARG A 227 24.96 11.25 6.28
CA ARG A 227 25.31 12.44 7.07
C ARG A 227 24.83 13.75 6.46
N ASP A 228 24.65 13.78 5.13
CA ASP A 228 24.17 14.94 4.39
C ASP A 228 22.94 14.55 3.59
N ALA A 229 21.78 15.05 4.00
CA ALA A 229 20.50 14.78 3.34
C ALA A 229 20.42 15.43 1.94
N THR A 230 21.35 16.32 1.59
CA THR A 230 21.43 16.99 0.28
C THR A 230 22.32 16.25 -0.72
N ALA A 231 23.08 15.24 -0.27
CA ALA A 231 24.03 14.48 -1.10
C ALA A 231 23.77 12.97 -1.01
N LEU A 232 22.53 12.56 -1.24
CA LEU A 232 22.17 11.15 -1.28
C LEU A 232 22.64 10.50 -2.59
N PRO A 233 23.11 9.24 -2.57
CA PRO A 233 23.44 8.53 -3.79
C PRO A 233 22.22 8.37 -4.70
N ASP A 234 22.38 8.60 -6.02
CA ASP A 234 21.29 8.49 -7.00
C ASP A 234 20.60 7.12 -6.97
N TRP A 235 21.35 6.04 -6.73
CA TRP A 235 20.78 4.71 -6.62
C TRP A 235 19.80 4.60 -5.44
N TYR A 236 20.04 5.31 -4.34
CA TYR A 236 19.21 5.28 -3.13
C TYR A 236 17.93 6.09 -3.33
N VAL A 237 18.06 7.30 -3.88
CA VAL A 237 16.91 8.18 -4.20
C VAL A 237 15.95 7.49 -5.18
N ASN A 238 16.47 6.72 -6.14
CA ASN A 238 15.66 5.99 -7.11
C ASN A 238 15.10 4.65 -6.59
N TRP A 239 15.59 4.13 -5.45
CA TRP A 239 15.17 2.83 -4.91
C TRP A 239 14.32 2.89 -3.64
N ASP A 240 14.39 3.98 -2.87
CA ASP A 240 13.72 4.06 -1.58
C ASP A 240 12.43 4.90 -1.67
N PRO A 241 11.25 4.26 -1.78
CA PRO A 241 9.97 4.96 -1.80
C PRO A 241 9.46 5.31 -0.40
N THR A 242 10.17 4.92 0.66
CA THR A 242 9.64 4.88 2.04
C THR A 242 10.38 5.76 3.02
N SER A 243 11.46 6.43 2.63
CA SER A 243 12.05 7.48 3.45
C SER A 243 11.65 8.88 3.02
N GLY A 244 11.37 9.74 4.00
CA GLY A 244 11.21 11.17 3.79
C GLY A 244 12.50 11.86 3.32
N ILE A 245 13.63 11.17 3.43
CA ILE A 245 14.95 11.64 2.97
C ILE A 245 15.05 11.57 1.44
N THR A 246 14.34 10.65 0.77
CA THR A 246 14.22 10.66 -0.71
C THR A 246 13.62 11.96 -1.24
N ALA A 247 12.66 12.56 -0.53
CA ALA A 247 12.13 13.88 -0.88
C ALA A 247 13.18 15.00 -0.73
N LEU A 248 14.17 14.82 0.17
CA LEU A 248 15.34 15.70 0.32
C LEU A 248 16.41 15.46 -0.76
N GLY A 249 16.47 14.26 -1.35
CA GLY A 249 17.32 13.96 -2.51
C GLY A 249 16.79 14.53 -3.83
N LEU A 250 15.48 14.73 -3.94
CA LEU A 250 14.83 15.44 -5.06
C LEU A 250 14.89 16.97 -4.92
N LEU A 251 15.42 17.45 -3.80
CA LEU A 251 15.53 18.87 -3.40
C LEU A 251 16.53 19.74 -4.18
N PRO A 252 17.54 19.22 -4.93
CA PRO A 252 18.31 20.04 -5.86
C PRO A 252 17.43 20.72 -6.95
N ALA A 253 16.31 20.09 -7.34
CA ALA A 253 15.30 20.70 -8.23
C ALA A 253 14.49 21.81 -7.55
N TYR A 254 14.54 21.86 -6.21
CA TYR A 254 13.89 22.83 -5.34
C TYR A 254 14.90 23.77 -4.67
N HIS A 255 16.08 24.02 -5.27
CA HIS A 255 17.05 24.99 -4.73
C HIS A 255 16.38 26.36 -4.53
N ILE A 256 16.04 26.63 -3.27
CA ILE A 256 15.46 27.86 -2.79
C ILE A 256 16.62 28.81 -2.50
N GLY A 257 16.92 29.70 -3.45
CA GLY A 257 17.55 30.95 -3.09
C GLY A 257 16.50 31.80 -2.39
N LEU A 258 16.53 31.88 -1.06
CA LEU A 258 15.74 32.88 -0.35
C LEU A 258 16.20 34.25 -0.85
N ASN A 259 15.43 34.86 -1.73
CA ASN A 259 15.70 36.23 -2.16
C ASN A 259 15.62 37.14 -0.93
N ALA A 260 16.54 38.09 -0.83
CA ALA A 260 16.57 39.12 0.23
C ALA A 260 15.31 40.03 0.27
N SER A 261 14.29 39.73 -0.54
CA SER A 261 13.02 40.46 -0.68
C SER A 261 11.87 39.87 0.14
N ILE A 262 12.03 38.72 0.83
CA ILE A 262 10.97 38.15 1.68
C ILE A 262 11.03 38.84 3.05
N THR A 263 10.01 39.66 3.34
CA THR A 263 9.93 40.43 4.60
C THR A 263 8.69 40.09 5.43
N THR A 264 7.78 39.24 4.94
CA THR A 264 6.55 38.85 5.66
C THR A 264 6.30 37.35 5.58
N GLU A 265 5.57 36.80 6.56
CA GLU A 265 5.18 35.38 6.59
C GLU A 265 4.31 35.00 5.39
N ALA A 266 3.43 35.89 4.94
CA ALA A 266 2.59 35.65 3.77
C ALA A 266 3.43 35.52 2.49
N GLN A 267 4.48 36.33 2.32
CA GLN A 267 5.41 36.21 1.19
C GLN A 267 6.23 34.92 1.27
N LEU A 268 6.68 34.55 2.48
CA LEU A 268 7.38 33.29 2.71
C LEU A 268 6.50 32.08 2.38
N LEU A 269 5.25 32.09 2.82
CA LEU A 269 4.28 31.03 2.55
C LEU A 269 3.97 30.93 1.04
N GLN A 270 3.71 32.05 0.37
CA GLN A 270 3.49 32.05 -1.08
C GLN A 270 4.71 31.52 -1.85
N PHE A 271 5.91 31.90 -1.40
CA PHE A 271 7.14 31.40 -1.98
C PHE A 271 7.28 29.89 -1.79
N ILE A 272 7.09 29.38 -0.56
CA ILE A 272 7.13 27.94 -0.26
C ILE A 272 6.11 27.17 -1.11
N LEU A 273 4.86 27.64 -1.17
CA LEU A 273 3.81 27.02 -1.97
C LEU A 273 4.15 27.03 -3.47
N SER A 274 4.77 28.11 -3.98
CA SER A 274 5.20 28.18 -5.38
C SER A 274 6.29 27.15 -5.72
N VAL A 275 7.09 26.78 -4.73
CA VAL A 275 8.15 25.78 -4.85
C VAL A 275 7.55 24.38 -4.68
N GLU A 276 6.77 24.14 -3.62
CA GLU A 276 6.15 22.85 -3.32
C GLU A 276 5.18 22.36 -4.40
N ASN A 277 4.55 23.26 -5.13
CA ASN A 277 3.65 22.92 -6.23
C ASN A 277 4.39 22.57 -7.53
N LYS A 278 5.71 22.75 -7.62
CA LYS A 278 6.47 22.21 -8.75
C LYS A 278 6.62 20.71 -8.53
N MET A 279 6.19 19.90 -9.50
CA MET A 279 6.51 18.48 -9.51
C MET A 279 8.01 18.27 -9.76
N PRO A 280 8.69 17.38 -9.03
CA PRO A 280 10.02 16.94 -9.42
C PRO A 280 9.90 15.93 -10.57
N ASP A 281 10.95 15.81 -11.38
CA ASP A 281 11.06 14.70 -12.30
C ASP A 281 11.27 13.40 -11.51
N ILE A 282 10.21 12.59 -11.43
CA ILE A 282 10.23 11.29 -10.76
C ILE A 282 10.35 10.11 -11.75
N ALA A 283 10.63 10.35 -13.04
CA ALA A 283 10.64 9.30 -14.05
C ALA A 283 11.68 8.20 -13.73
N GLY A 284 12.86 8.60 -13.23
CA GLY A 284 13.93 7.70 -12.80
C GLY A 284 13.53 6.77 -11.65
N TRP A 285 12.57 7.18 -10.84
CA TRP A 285 12.04 6.42 -9.71
C TRP A 285 10.77 5.62 -10.10
N PHE A 286 9.90 6.18 -10.94
CA PHE A 286 8.58 5.61 -11.26
C PHE A 286 8.68 4.28 -12.01
N VAL A 287 9.55 4.22 -13.02
CA VAL A 287 9.68 3.03 -13.89
C VAL A 287 10.18 1.79 -13.13
N PRO A 288 11.28 1.86 -12.35
CA PRO A 288 11.74 0.71 -11.57
C PRO A 288 10.68 0.14 -10.62
N HIS A 289 9.91 0.99 -9.95
CA HIS A 289 8.89 0.55 -8.98
C HIS A 289 7.72 -0.15 -9.64
N LEU A 290 7.27 0.32 -10.80
CA LEU A 290 6.26 -0.38 -11.60
C LEU A 290 6.77 -1.73 -12.11
N LEU A 291 8.03 -1.80 -12.54
CA LEU A 291 8.64 -3.06 -12.96
C LEU A 291 8.74 -4.05 -11.79
N LEU A 292 9.12 -3.60 -10.60
CA LEU A 292 9.15 -4.42 -9.40
C LEU A 292 7.76 -4.90 -9.00
N ALA A 293 6.75 -4.03 -9.06
CA ALA A 293 5.36 -4.40 -8.83
C ALA A 293 4.90 -5.47 -9.85
N GLY A 294 5.21 -5.27 -11.13
CA GLY A 294 4.93 -6.25 -12.19
C GLY A 294 5.64 -7.60 -11.98
N ALA A 295 6.93 -7.58 -11.65
CA ALA A 295 7.69 -8.79 -11.34
C ALA A 295 7.12 -9.53 -10.12
N SER A 296 6.65 -8.78 -9.12
CA SER A 296 6.01 -9.38 -7.94
C SER A 296 4.68 -10.08 -8.28
N LEU A 297 3.91 -9.59 -9.26
CA LEU A 297 2.72 -10.28 -9.76
C LEU A 297 3.09 -11.59 -10.46
N VAL A 298 4.21 -11.63 -11.18
CA VAL A 298 4.72 -12.88 -11.77
C VAL A 298 5.07 -13.90 -10.67
N LEU A 299 5.63 -13.47 -9.54
CA LEU A 299 5.87 -14.36 -8.39
C LEU A 299 4.58 -14.99 -7.87
N VAL A 300 3.46 -14.26 -7.88
CA VAL A 300 2.15 -14.80 -7.48
C VAL A 300 1.69 -15.89 -8.45
N LEU A 301 1.89 -15.69 -9.76
CA LEU A 301 1.60 -16.72 -10.76
C LEU A 301 2.47 -17.96 -10.53
N VAL A 302 3.76 -17.79 -10.28
CA VAL A 302 4.67 -18.89 -9.93
C VAL A 302 4.19 -19.62 -8.68
N ALA A 303 3.81 -18.90 -7.62
CA ALA A 303 3.27 -19.50 -6.40
C ALA A 303 1.96 -20.27 -6.67
N ALA A 304 1.07 -19.74 -7.49
CA ALA A 304 -0.19 -20.40 -7.85
C ALA A 304 0.02 -21.70 -8.65
N LEU A 305 1.05 -21.75 -9.50
CA LEU A 305 1.41 -22.93 -10.28
C LEU A 305 2.21 -23.97 -9.47
N ALA A 306 3.10 -23.50 -8.59
CA ALA A 306 3.96 -24.35 -7.78
C ALA A 306 3.26 -24.93 -6.55
N PHE A 307 2.19 -24.29 -6.06
CA PHE A 307 1.47 -24.74 -4.88
C PHE A 307 0.86 -26.13 -5.09
N LYS A 308 1.38 -27.12 -4.34
CA LYS A 308 0.89 -28.49 -4.36
C LYS A 308 -0.07 -28.74 -3.22
N ARG A 309 -1.26 -29.18 -3.58
CA ARG A 309 -2.37 -29.46 -2.68
C ARG A 309 -2.33 -30.91 -2.20
N SER A 310 -1.27 -31.31 -1.49
CA SER A 310 -1.12 -32.69 -0.98
C SER A 310 -0.69 -32.75 0.48
N HIS A 311 -1.20 -33.76 1.20
CA HIS A 311 -0.91 -33.98 2.62
C HIS A 311 0.59 -34.20 2.87
N ALA A 312 1.29 -34.94 2.02
CA ALA A 312 2.73 -35.22 2.16
C ALA A 312 3.63 -33.99 1.97
N THR A 313 3.15 -32.94 1.31
CA THR A 313 3.91 -31.70 1.07
C THR A 313 3.62 -30.61 2.09
N LEU A 314 2.53 -30.74 2.86
CA LEU A 314 2.06 -29.74 3.83
C LEU A 314 2.18 -30.22 5.29
N GLY A 315 2.17 -31.55 5.51
CA GLY A 315 2.24 -32.26 6.80
C GLY A 315 3.63 -32.47 7.38
#